data_AF-A0A7V5DCP4-F1
#
_entry.id   AF-A0A7V5DCP4-F1
#
_cell.length_a   1.000
_cell.length_b   1.000
_cell.length_c   1.000
_cell.angle_alpha   90.00
_cell.angle_beta   90.00
_cell.angle_gamma   90.00
#
_symmetry.space_group_name_H-M   'P 1'
#
loop_
_entity.id
_entity.type
_entity.pdbx_description
1 polymer ?
#
loop_
_entity_poly.entity_id
_entity_poly.type
_entity_poly.pdbx_seq_one_letter_code
_entity_poly.pdbx_strand_id
1 'polypeptide(L)'
;MAARGEKERMADGCILVKTTETQVPFSFFKWVFVPHAIQLSESSNSHHAMLAHERAHAQGWHSLDVLLLELLCVAFWFHPLAHWYRRALRTVHEYLADAEASRQTDRRQYGLLLIRQAQSGVSLAFVNHFFQSPLKQRLIMLTRNASPALRAWKYGLVLPVFAFLFLFACQKAVPEQPKNDQPQISERSVPDGSINTFELFDVDQPPQFPGGQAALKQFFLENIKFPEAARAEVAEGLVTVTFVVDENGAVTQVESLKSDRQDFQDEAIRVVESMPNWEPGRKDGKAVSVKFTLPIKFKLR
;
A
#
# COMPACT_ATOMS: atom_id res chain seq x y z
N MET A 1 12.10 7.01 40.09
CA MET A 1 10.86 7.49 40.74
C MET A 1 9.96 6.37 41.29
N ALA A 2 9.96 5.13 40.78
CA ALA A 2 8.99 4.10 41.16
C ALA A 2 9.45 3.07 42.23
N ALA A 3 10.12 3.48 43.31
CA ALA A 3 10.69 2.53 44.29
C ALA A 3 10.45 2.83 45.78
N ARG A 4 9.71 3.90 46.14
CA ARG A 4 9.36 4.20 47.53
C ARG A 4 7.89 3.87 47.78
N GLY A 5 7.64 2.67 48.32
CA GLY A 5 6.31 2.19 48.66
C GLY A 5 6.34 0.77 49.21
N GLU A 6 5.35 0.41 50.03
CA GLU A 6 5.17 -0.95 50.51
C GLU A 6 4.74 -1.85 49.35
N LYS A 7 5.46 -2.96 49.15
CA LYS A 7 5.24 -3.87 48.03
C LYS A 7 4.55 -5.13 48.51
N GLU A 8 3.41 -5.43 47.93
CA GLU A 8 2.63 -6.62 48.22
C GLU A 8 2.46 -7.44 46.94
N ARG A 9 2.90 -8.70 46.95
CA ARG A 9 2.75 -9.58 45.78
C ARG A 9 1.39 -10.25 45.84
N MET A 10 0.55 -10.00 44.84
CA MET A 10 -0.79 -10.60 44.75
C MET A 10 -0.70 -12.02 44.16
N ALA A 11 -1.73 -12.85 44.42
CA ALA A 11 -1.81 -14.25 43.98
C ALA A 11 -1.65 -14.44 42.46
N ASP A 12 -1.91 -13.40 41.68
CA ASP A 12 -2.05 -13.42 40.22
C ASP A 12 -0.82 -12.88 39.51
N GLY A 13 0.30 -12.79 40.24
CA GLY A 13 1.59 -12.35 39.73
C GLY A 13 1.76 -10.84 39.59
N CYS A 14 0.74 -10.05 39.94
CA CYS A 14 0.83 -8.58 39.99
C CYS A 14 1.51 -8.10 41.28
N ILE A 15 2.23 -6.99 41.19
CA ILE A 15 2.91 -6.33 42.32
C ILE A 15 2.12 -5.07 42.66
N LEU A 16 1.47 -5.07 43.82
CA LEU A 16 0.81 -3.91 44.38
C LEU A 16 1.85 -3.04 45.10
N VAL A 17 1.92 -1.76 44.75
CA VAL A 17 2.81 -0.78 45.39
C VAL A 17 1.94 0.30 46.01
N LYS A 18 1.91 0.33 47.35
CA LYS A 18 1.20 1.38 48.07
C LYS A 18 2.14 2.57 48.24
N THR A 19 1.77 3.73 47.70
CA THR A 19 2.61 4.95 47.73
C THR A 19 1.80 6.16 48.21
N THR A 20 2.47 7.18 48.71
CA THR A 20 1.89 8.48 49.09
C THR A 20 2.16 9.56 48.06
N GLU A 21 2.96 9.26 47.03
CA GLU A 21 3.43 10.25 46.05
C GLU A 21 2.42 10.48 44.91
N THR A 22 1.39 9.65 44.78
CA THR A 22 0.46 9.68 43.65
C THR A 22 -0.94 10.05 44.13
N GLN A 23 -1.64 10.87 43.37
CA GLN A 23 -3.00 11.33 43.71
C GLN A 23 -4.08 10.41 43.14
N VAL A 24 -3.77 9.66 42.08
CA VAL A 24 -4.67 8.71 41.43
C VAL A 24 -4.01 7.33 41.33
N PRO A 25 -4.80 6.25 41.38
CA PRO A 25 -4.29 4.92 41.13
C PRO A 25 -3.95 4.78 39.65
N PHE A 26 -2.90 4.02 39.35
CA PHE A 26 -2.52 3.69 37.98
C PHE A 26 -1.78 2.36 37.93
N SER A 27 -1.76 1.76 36.75
CA SER A 27 -1.11 0.49 36.47
C SER A 27 -0.08 0.62 35.35
N PHE A 28 1.05 -0.07 35.51
CA PHE A 28 2.13 -0.10 34.54
C PHE A 28 2.73 -1.49 34.46
N PHE A 29 2.57 -2.17 33.32
CA PHE A 29 2.90 -3.59 33.16
C PHE A 29 2.29 -4.46 34.26
N LYS A 30 3.09 -5.11 35.12
CA LYS A 30 2.61 -5.94 36.24
C LYS A 30 2.52 -5.18 37.57
N TRP A 31 2.72 -3.87 37.54
CA TRP A 31 2.78 -3.02 38.73
C TRP A 31 1.48 -2.23 38.86
N VAL A 32 0.87 -2.28 40.03
CA VAL A 32 -0.35 -1.52 40.34
C VAL A 32 -0.01 -0.57 41.48
N PHE A 33 -0.14 0.73 41.24
CA PHE A 33 0.19 1.79 42.20
C PHE A 33 -1.09 2.35 42.80
N VAL A 34 -1.19 2.34 44.13
CA VAL A 34 -2.38 2.78 44.85
C VAL A 34 -2.02 3.81 45.91
N PRO A 35 -2.66 4.99 45.91
CA PRO A 35 -2.50 5.99 46.95
C PRO A 35 -3.04 5.53 48.31
N HIS A 36 -2.28 5.74 49.38
CA HIS A 36 -2.76 5.48 50.75
C HIS A 36 -4.02 6.31 51.11
N ALA A 37 -4.18 7.50 50.54
CA ALA A 37 -5.29 8.40 50.84
C ALA A 37 -6.66 7.86 50.35
N ILE A 38 -6.68 7.07 49.27
CA ILE A 38 -7.93 6.53 48.71
C ILE A 38 -8.45 5.35 49.55
N GLN A 39 -7.54 4.60 50.17
CA GLN A 39 -7.88 3.45 51.00
C GLN A 39 -8.65 3.83 52.29
N LEU A 40 -8.53 5.08 52.75
CA LEU A 40 -9.20 5.59 53.96
C LEU A 40 -10.54 6.28 53.68
N SER A 41 -10.81 6.68 52.43
CA SER A 41 -11.97 7.53 52.08
C SER A 41 -13.10 6.77 51.38
N GLU A 42 -12.88 5.57 50.86
CA GLU A 42 -13.87 4.85 50.06
C GLU A 42 -14.45 3.61 50.77
N SER A 43 -15.70 3.28 50.44
CA SER A 43 -16.32 2.03 50.90
C SER A 43 -15.52 0.82 50.44
N SER A 44 -15.49 -0.27 51.23
CA SER A 44 -14.73 -1.49 50.90
C SER A 44 -15.02 -1.99 49.48
N ASN A 45 -16.28 -1.97 49.06
CA ASN A 45 -16.71 -2.41 47.73
C ASN A 45 -16.22 -1.49 46.60
N SER A 46 -16.20 -0.17 46.83
CA SER A 46 -15.67 0.83 45.88
C SER A 46 -14.17 0.63 45.65
N HIS A 47 -13.43 0.43 46.74
CA HIS A 47 -11.99 0.19 46.71
C HIS A 47 -11.66 -1.12 45.96
N HIS A 48 -12.41 -2.20 46.20
CA HIS A 48 -12.23 -3.46 45.47
C HIS A 48 -12.51 -3.33 43.98
N ALA A 49 -13.53 -2.58 43.58
CA ALA A 49 -13.85 -2.34 42.17
C ALA A 49 -12.74 -1.53 41.48
N MET A 50 -12.21 -0.50 42.14
CA MET A 50 -11.10 0.30 41.63
C MET A 50 -9.81 -0.52 41.48
N LEU A 51 -9.48 -1.36 42.48
CA LEU A 51 -8.35 -2.28 42.37
C LEU A 51 -8.52 -3.29 41.24
N ALA A 52 -9.74 -3.82 41.06
CA ALA A 52 -10.04 -4.74 39.97
C ALA A 52 -9.86 -4.07 38.59
N HIS A 53 -10.22 -2.79 38.45
CA HIS A 53 -9.97 -2.00 37.26
C HIS A 53 -8.47 -1.92 36.93
N GLU A 54 -7.64 -1.45 37.86
CA GLU A 54 -6.20 -1.31 37.66
C GLU A 54 -5.51 -2.66 37.40
N ARG A 55 -6.00 -3.70 38.06
CA ARG A 55 -5.51 -5.06 37.87
C ARG A 55 -5.86 -5.58 36.47
N ALA A 56 -7.04 -5.28 35.94
CA ALA A 56 -7.41 -5.68 34.58
C ALA A 56 -6.45 -5.06 33.56
N HIS A 57 -6.00 -3.82 33.75
CA HIS A 57 -4.95 -3.21 32.93
C HIS A 57 -3.61 -3.93 33.02
N ALA A 58 -3.20 -4.33 34.23
CA ALA A 58 -1.96 -5.06 34.45
C ALA A 58 -1.98 -6.49 33.89
N GLN A 59 -3.13 -7.16 33.98
CA GLN A 59 -3.33 -8.51 33.44
C GLN A 59 -3.40 -8.49 31.92
N GLY A 60 -4.14 -7.54 31.34
CA GLY A 60 -4.31 -7.38 29.89
C GLY A 60 -3.11 -6.82 29.16
N TRP A 61 -2.00 -6.49 29.85
CA TRP A 61 -0.81 -5.88 29.24
C TRP A 61 -1.10 -4.58 28.48
N HIS A 62 -2.12 -3.83 28.89
CA HIS A 62 -2.55 -2.62 28.19
C HIS A 62 -1.44 -1.55 28.09
N SER A 63 -0.49 -1.52 29.03
CA SER A 63 0.69 -0.62 28.96
C SER A 63 1.61 -0.94 27.77
N LEU A 64 1.79 -2.23 27.44
CA LEU A 64 2.59 -2.67 26.31
C LEU A 64 1.93 -2.26 24.99
N ASP A 65 0.61 -2.48 24.89
CA ASP A 65 -0.17 -2.12 23.71
C ASP A 65 -0.14 -0.61 23.45
N VAL A 66 -0.27 0.20 24.51
CA VAL A 66 -0.13 1.66 24.41
C VAL A 66 1.27 2.05 23.93
N LEU A 67 2.33 1.43 24.46
CA LEU A 67 3.71 1.70 24.03
C LEU A 67 3.95 1.33 22.56
N LEU A 68 3.49 0.15 22.13
CA LEU A 68 3.57 -0.30 20.75
C LEU A 68 2.81 0.66 19.81
N LEU A 69 1.64 1.11 20.25
CA LEU A 69 0.80 2.03 19.51
C LEU A 69 1.40 3.44 19.40
N GLU A 70 2.09 3.92 20.44
CA GLU A 70 2.86 5.15 20.36
C GLU A 70 4.00 5.03 19.35
N LEU A 71 4.75 3.92 19.38
CA LEU A 71 5.80 3.65 18.39
C LEU A 71 5.22 3.56 16.97
N LEU A 72 4.08 2.90 16.79
CA LEU A 72 3.35 2.84 15.52
C LEU A 72 2.93 4.24 15.07
N CYS A 73 2.45 5.09 15.97
CA CYS A 73 2.09 6.46 15.62
C CYS A 73 3.29 7.35 15.32
N VAL A 74 4.47 7.08 15.88
CA VAL A 74 5.71 7.77 15.46
C VAL A 74 6.10 7.34 14.04
N ALA A 75 6.03 6.04 13.74
CA ALA A 75 6.29 5.53 12.39
C ALA A 75 5.28 6.05 11.36
N PHE A 76 4.01 6.11 11.73
CA PHE A 76 2.89 6.55 10.88
C PHE A 76 2.36 7.94 11.29
N TRP A 77 3.25 8.86 11.64
CA TRP A 77 2.87 10.16 12.21
C TRP A 77 1.92 10.99 11.33
N PHE A 78 2.06 10.87 10.01
CA PHE A 78 1.22 11.55 9.03
C PHE A 78 -0.12 10.85 8.75
N HIS A 79 -0.32 9.61 9.22
CA HIS A 79 -1.47 8.81 8.85
C HIS A 79 -2.63 8.98 9.86
N PRO A 80 -3.78 9.58 9.49
CA PRO A 80 -4.86 9.87 10.42
C PRO A 80 -5.48 8.61 11.06
N LEU A 81 -5.48 7.48 10.35
CA LEU A 81 -5.99 6.20 10.87
C LEU A 81 -5.19 5.70 12.08
N ALA A 82 -3.88 5.96 12.16
CA ALA A 82 -3.07 5.53 13.30
C ALA A 82 -3.52 6.25 14.58
N HIS A 83 -3.83 7.54 14.47
CA HIS A 83 -4.36 8.34 15.58
C HIS A 83 -5.80 7.97 15.94
N TRP A 84 -6.63 7.59 14.97
CA TRP A 84 -7.97 7.04 15.24
C TRP A 84 -7.92 5.69 15.92
N TYR A 85 -7.08 4.78 15.42
CA TYR A 85 -6.85 3.48 16.04
C TYR A 85 -6.33 3.64 17.47
N ARG A 86 -5.43 4.61 17.70
CA ARG A 86 -4.95 4.95 19.04
C ARG A 86 -6.08 5.28 20.01
N ARG A 87 -7.01 6.13 19.58
CA ARG A 87 -8.19 6.49 20.39
C ARG A 87 -9.09 5.28 20.62
N ALA A 88 -9.38 4.52 19.56
CA ALA A 88 -10.26 3.37 19.63
C ALA A 88 -9.72 2.27 20.57
N LEU A 89 -8.43 1.93 20.47
CA LEU A 89 -7.81 0.90 21.29
C LEU A 89 -7.80 1.28 22.78
N ARG A 90 -7.49 2.55 23.09
CA ARG A 90 -7.59 3.05 24.47
C ARG A 90 -9.00 2.94 25.01
N THR A 91 -10.02 3.32 24.23
CA THR A 91 -11.43 3.14 24.63
C THR A 91 -11.77 1.68 24.90
N VAL A 92 -11.25 0.74 24.09
CA VAL A 92 -11.45 -0.70 24.31
C VAL A 92 -10.79 -1.16 25.62
N HIS A 93 -9.57 -0.72 25.93
CA HIS A 93 -8.92 -1.06 27.20
C HIS A 93 -9.72 -0.57 28.41
N GLU A 94 -10.21 0.66 28.37
CA GLU A 94 -11.09 1.21 29.42
C GLU A 94 -12.36 0.35 29.57
N TYR A 95 -12.95 -0.08 28.45
CA TYR A 95 -14.15 -0.92 28.49
C TYR A 95 -13.90 -2.30 29.07
N LEU A 96 -12.76 -2.93 28.74
CA LEU A 96 -12.39 -4.23 29.31
C LEU A 96 -12.15 -4.13 30.82
N ALA A 97 -11.46 -3.08 31.25
CA ALA A 97 -11.19 -2.85 32.67
C ALA A 97 -12.47 -2.51 33.46
N ASP A 98 -13.36 -1.67 32.91
CA ASP A 98 -14.66 -1.37 33.50
C ASP A 98 -15.58 -2.60 33.58
N ALA A 99 -15.54 -3.46 32.56
CA ALA A 99 -16.33 -4.69 32.56
C ALA A 99 -15.90 -5.62 33.71
N GLU A 100 -14.60 -5.75 33.97
CA GLU A 100 -14.09 -6.55 35.08
C GLU A 100 -14.39 -5.91 36.45
N ALA A 101 -14.17 -4.59 36.59
CA ALA A 101 -14.47 -3.87 37.82
C ALA A 101 -15.96 -3.91 38.20
N SER A 102 -16.85 -3.83 37.22
CA SER A 102 -18.30 -3.92 37.42
C SER A 102 -18.80 -5.28 37.89
N ARG A 103 -17.95 -6.32 37.91
CA ARG A 103 -18.28 -7.63 38.51
C ARG A 103 -18.16 -7.62 40.04
N GLN A 104 -17.36 -6.70 40.59
CA GLN A 104 -17.05 -6.64 42.02
C GLN A 104 -18.00 -5.72 42.81
N THR A 105 -18.83 -4.93 42.14
CA THR A 105 -19.75 -3.96 42.77
C THR A 105 -21.00 -3.75 41.91
N ASP A 106 -22.02 -3.08 42.43
CA ASP A 106 -23.19 -2.71 41.62
C ASP A 106 -22.82 -1.69 40.53
N ARG A 107 -23.39 -1.85 39.34
CA ARG A 107 -23.08 -1.01 38.17
C ARG A 107 -23.35 0.48 38.43
N ARG A 108 -24.37 0.81 39.23
CA ARG A 108 -24.69 2.21 39.56
C ARG A 108 -23.68 2.79 40.55
N GLN A 109 -23.30 2.01 41.56
CA GLN A 109 -22.28 2.41 42.53
C GLN A 109 -20.93 2.63 41.85
N TYR A 110 -20.54 1.74 40.94
CA TYR A 110 -19.35 1.92 40.11
C TYR A 110 -19.43 3.16 39.23
N GLY A 111 -20.56 3.39 38.55
CA GLY A 111 -20.75 4.58 37.72
C GLY A 111 -20.60 5.89 38.51
N LEU A 112 -21.11 5.93 39.75
CA LEU A 112 -20.94 7.09 40.65
C LEU A 112 -19.48 7.27 41.10
N LEU A 113 -18.75 6.18 41.33
CA LEU A 113 -17.32 6.20 41.63
C LEU A 113 -16.54 6.84 40.47
N LEU A 114 -16.80 6.43 39.22
CA LEU A 114 -16.16 7.01 38.04
C LEU A 114 -16.44 8.51 37.89
N ILE A 115 -17.67 8.96 38.18
CA ILE A 115 -18.03 10.38 38.14
C ILE A 115 -17.25 11.17 39.18
N ARG A 116 -17.18 10.68 40.43
CA ARG A 116 -16.42 11.33 41.51
C ARG A 116 -14.94 11.39 41.18
N GLN A 117 -14.37 10.31 40.67
CA GLN A 117 -12.97 10.26 40.24
C GLN A 117 -12.69 11.29 39.14
N ALA A 118 -13.57 11.40 38.14
CA ALA A 118 -13.42 12.38 37.06
C ALA A 118 -13.55 13.84 37.52
N GLN A 119 -14.37 14.11 38.54
CA GLN A 119 -14.53 15.44 39.14
C GLN A 119 -13.36 15.85 40.04
N SER A 120 -12.59 14.87 40.54
CA SER A 120 -11.45 15.10 41.44
C SER A 120 -10.20 15.62 40.71
N GLY A 121 -10.19 15.61 39.37
CA GLY A 121 -9.13 16.17 38.54
C GLY A 121 -9.35 17.66 38.28
N VAL A 122 -8.45 18.50 38.76
CA VAL A 122 -8.48 19.97 38.61
C VAL A 122 -8.71 20.39 37.15
N SER A 123 -9.84 21.05 36.88
CA SER A 123 -10.18 21.62 35.57
C SER A 123 -9.66 23.05 35.44
N LEU A 124 -8.49 23.24 34.82
CA LEU A 124 -8.04 24.57 34.40
C LEU A 124 -8.86 25.03 33.18
N ALA A 125 -9.64 26.09 33.36
CA ALA A 125 -10.72 26.54 32.47
C ALA A 125 -10.28 27.11 31.09
N PHE A 126 -8.98 27.14 30.76
CA PHE A 126 -8.47 27.85 29.57
C PHE A 126 -7.72 26.99 28.53
N VAL A 127 -7.86 25.66 28.57
CA VAL A 127 -7.29 24.79 27.53
C VAL A 127 -8.41 23.94 26.94
N ASN A 128 -8.53 23.96 25.61
CA ASN A 128 -9.54 23.28 24.82
C ASN A 128 -10.02 21.96 25.46
N HIS A 129 -11.30 21.96 25.88
CA HIS A 129 -12.04 20.84 26.44
C HIS A 129 -12.36 19.76 25.39
N PHE A 130 -11.42 19.48 24.48
CA PHE A 130 -11.54 18.51 23.39
C PHE A 130 -11.02 17.11 23.77
N PHE A 131 -10.50 16.96 24.98
CA PHE A 131 -10.01 15.71 25.58
C PHE A 131 -10.77 15.41 26.88
N GLN A 132 -12.10 15.41 26.86
CA GLN A 132 -12.80 14.65 27.88
C GLN A 132 -12.34 13.20 27.76
N SER A 133 -11.82 12.63 28.86
CA SER A 133 -11.69 11.17 28.97
C SER A 133 -13.03 10.55 28.56
N PRO A 134 -13.06 9.31 28.04
CA PRO A 134 -14.30 8.69 27.58
C PRO A 134 -15.26 8.37 28.73
N LEU A 135 -15.40 9.18 29.78
CA LEU A 135 -16.32 8.99 30.91
C LEU A 135 -17.75 8.77 30.42
N LYS A 136 -18.23 9.59 29.47
CA LYS A 136 -19.56 9.40 28.85
C LYS A 136 -19.65 8.02 28.19
N GLN A 137 -18.63 7.64 27.44
CA GLN A 137 -18.56 6.36 26.72
C GLN A 137 -18.49 5.16 27.67
N ARG A 138 -17.69 5.26 28.74
CA ARG A 138 -17.56 4.27 29.82
C ARG A 138 -18.89 4.10 30.57
N LEU A 139 -19.57 5.20 30.92
CA LEU A 139 -20.89 5.15 31.56
C LEU A 139 -21.96 4.54 30.64
N ILE A 140 -21.98 4.91 29.34
CA ILE A 140 -22.88 4.30 28.36
C ILE A 140 -22.62 2.79 28.26
N MET A 141 -21.35 2.38 28.23
CA MET A 141 -20.98 0.95 28.19
C MET A 141 -21.53 0.20 29.42
N LEU A 142 -21.37 0.74 30.63
CA LEU A 142 -21.87 0.12 31.86
C LEU A 142 -23.38 -0.10 31.89
N THR A 143 -24.14 0.78 31.22
CA THR A 143 -25.61 0.68 31.11
C THR A 143 -26.07 -0.24 29.98
N ARG A 144 -25.17 -0.64 29.08
CA ARG A 144 -25.51 -1.39 27.88
C ARG A 144 -25.45 -2.90 28.15
N ASN A 145 -26.47 -3.62 27.71
CA ASN A 145 -26.47 -5.08 27.76
C ASN A 145 -25.48 -5.65 26.73
N ALA A 146 -24.86 -6.79 27.08
CA ALA A 146 -23.98 -7.52 26.18
C ALA A 146 -24.70 -7.83 24.86
N SER A 147 -23.99 -7.67 23.75
CA SER A 147 -24.56 -8.02 22.44
C SER A 147 -24.60 -9.55 22.29
N PRO A 148 -25.66 -10.10 21.66
CA PRO A 148 -25.75 -11.54 21.41
C PRO A 148 -24.63 -11.98 20.46
N ALA A 149 -24.04 -13.14 20.76
CA ALA A 149 -22.95 -13.73 19.97
C ALA A 149 -23.32 -13.90 18.49
N LEU A 150 -24.60 -14.07 18.18
CA LEU A 150 -25.13 -14.15 16.82
C LEU A 150 -25.00 -12.86 16.00
N ARG A 151 -24.50 -11.74 16.56
CA ARG A 151 -24.12 -10.56 15.77
C ARG A 151 -22.66 -10.61 15.30
N ALA A 152 -21.86 -11.57 15.78
CA ALA A 152 -20.45 -11.68 15.45
C ALA A 152 -20.20 -12.08 13.99
N TRP A 153 -21.15 -12.76 13.33
CA TRP A 153 -21.06 -13.09 11.89
C TRP A 153 -20.83 -11.86 10.99
N LYS A 154 -21.29 -10.68 11.42
CA LYS A 154 -21.06 -9.42 10.70
C LYS A 154 -19.57 -9.08 10.60
N TYR A 155 -18.78 -9.45 11.61
CA TYR A 155 -17.32 -9.32 11.53
C TYR A 155 -16.71 -10.35 10.57
N GLY A 156 -17.36 -11.49 10.38
CA GLY A 156 -17.00 -12.46 9.34
C GLY A 156 -17.08 -11.91 7.92
N LEU A 157 -17.95 -10.93 7.65
CA LEU A 157 -18.04 -10.26 6.34
C LEU A 157 -16.83 -9.37 6.03
N VAL A 158 -16.01 -9.01 7.02
CA VAL A 158 -14.77 -8.23 6.80
C VAL A 158 -13.68 -9.13 6.21
N LEU A 159 -13.69 -10.42 6.54
CA LEU A 159 -12.71 -11.40 6.08
C LEU A 159 -12.69 -11.61 4.55
N PRO A 160 -13.81 -11.76 3.82
CA PRO A 160 -13.79 -11.84 2.35
C PRO A 160 -13.33 -10.52 1.70
N VAL A 161 -13.58 -9.36 2.32
CA VAL A 161 -13.07 -8.07 1.81
C VAL A 161 -11.55 -8.01 1.95
N PHE A 162 -11.01 -8.40 3.10
CA PHE A 162 -9.55 -8.51 3.28
C PHE A 162 -8.93 -9.57 2.37
N ALA A 163 -9.59 -10.72 2.18
CA ALA A 163 -9.13 -11.75 1.26
C ALA A 163 -9.12 -11.26 -0.19
N PHE A 164 -10.15 -10.53 -0.62
CA PHE A 164 -10.19 -9.89 -1.93
C PHE A 164 -9.07 -8.86 -2.10
N LEU A 165 -8.87 -7.96 -1.14
CA LEU A 165 -7.76 -6.99 -1.16
C LEU A 165 -6.40 -7.69 -1.19
N PHE A 166 -6.23 -8.78 -0.42
CA PHE A 166 -5.01 -9.56 -0.41
C PHE A 166 -4.76 -10.27 -1.75
N LEU A 167 -5.79 -10.83 -2.38
CA LEU A 167 -5.69 -11.45 -3.71
C LEU A 167 -5.34 -10.43 -4.80
N PHE A 168 -5.90 -9.22 -4.73
CA PHE A 168 -5.56 -8.13 -5.64
C PHE A 168 -4.15 -7.58 -5.40
N ALA A 169 -3.74 -7.41 -4.14
CA ALA A 169 -2.38 -6.99 -3.81
C ALA A 169 -1.32 -8.05 -4.13
N CYS A 170 -1.71 -9.32 -4.12
CA CYS A 170 -0.86 -10.46 -4.43
C CYS A 170 -0.98 -10.92 -5.90
N GLN A 171 -1.73 -10.20 -6.75
CA GLN A 171 -1.53 -10.34 -8.18
C GLN A 171 -0.10 -9.88 -8.47
N LYS A 172 0.78 -10.85 -8.69
CA LYS A 172 1.97 -10.60 -9.51
C LYS A 172 1.44 -9.95 -10.77
N ALA A 173 1.92 -8.74 -11.08
CA ALA A 173 1.81 -8.21 -12.42
C ALA A 173 2.29 -9.33 -13.34
N VAL A 174 1.35 -9.98 -14.03
CA VAL A 174 1.67 -10.87 -15.12
C VAL A 174 2.48 -9.98 -16.04
N PRO A 175 3.77 -10.25 -16.27
CA PRO A 175 4.46 -9.56 -17.34
C PRO A 175 3.60 -9.84 -18.55
N GLU A 176 3.06 -8.79 -19.17
CA GLU A 176 2.51 -8.88 -20.51
C GLU A 176 3.65 -9.45 -21.35
N GLN A 177 3.67 -10.77 -21.50
CA GLN A 177 4.24 -11.39 -22.68
C GLN A 177 3.45 -10.76 -23.81
N PRO A 178 4.12 -10.13 -24.79
CA PRO A 178 3.42 -9.50 -25.89
C PRO A 178 2.50 -10.56 -26.45
N LYS A 179 1.19 -10.30 -26.38
CA LYS A 179 0.19 -11.12 -27.03
C LYS A 179 0.62 -11.12 -28.48
N ASN A 180 1.19 -12.25 -28.91
CA ASN A 180 1.53 -12.47 -30.28
C ASN A 180 0.21 -12.73 -31.02
N ASP A 181 -0.62 -11.69 -31.13
CA ASP A 181 -1.61 -11.56 -32.18
C ASP A 181 -0.84 -11.20 -33.48
N GLN A 182 0.19 -11.98 -33.79
CA GLN A 182 0.61 -12.15 -35.16
C GLN A 182 -0.63 -12.70 -35.88
N PRO A 183 -1.12 -12.04 -36.95
CA PRO A 183 -1.97 -12.77 -37.89
C PRO A 183 -1.23 -14.05 -38.23
N GLN A 184 -1.88 -15.20 -38.06
CA GLN A 184 -1.35 -16.47 -38.56
C GLN A 184 -1.03 -16.26 -40.03
N ILE A 185 0.25 -16.03 -40.34
CA ILE A 185 0.78 -16.24 -41.67
C ILE A 185 0.63 -17.74 -41.83
N SER A 186 -0.47 -18.13 -42.49
CA SER A 186 -0.52 -19.41 -43.16
C SER A 186 0.79 -19.51 -43.92
N GLU A 187 1.55 -20.58 -43.66
CA GLU A 187 2.70 -20.97 -44.47
C GLU A 187 2.23 -21.12 -45.91
N ARG A 188 2.15 -20.01 -46.64
CA ARG A 188 2.36 -20.01 -48.07
C ARG A 188 3.85 -20.16 -48.20
N SER A 189 4.25 -21.41 -48.39
CA SER A 189 5.47 -21.84 -49.06
C SER A 189 5.87 -20.82 -50.12
N VAL A 190 6.78 -19.91 -49.76
CA VAL A 190 7.58 -19.18 -50.74
C VAL A 190 8.69 -20.17 -51.14
N PRO A 191 8.96 -20.35 -52.44
CA PRO A 191 9.88 -21.37 -52.91
C PRO A 191 11.29 -21.13 -52.38
N ASP A 192 11.90 -22.25 -51.99
CA ASP A 192 13.33 -22.49 -51.81
C ASP A 192 14.21 -21.56 -52.67
N GLY A 193 15.01 -20.73 -51.98
CA GLY A 193 15.82 -19.65 -52.58
C GLY A 193 16.51 -18.75 -51.55
N SER A 194 17.25 -19.35 -50.60
CA SER A 194 18.39 -18.79 -49.83
C SER A 194 18.41 -17.31 -49.41
N ILE A 195 18.04 -16.98 -48.17
CA ILE A 195 18.71 -15.96 -47.33
C ILE A 195 18.59 -16.37 -45.85
N ASN A 196 19.73 -16.60 -45.16
CA ASN A 196 19.79 -16.80 -43.72
C ASN A 196 19.54 -15.46 -43.00
N THR A 197 18.28 -15.12 -42.74
CA THR A 197 17.92 -13.90 -42.00
C THR A 197 17.97 -14.13 -40.49
N PHE A 198 18.79 -13.36 -39.78
CA PHE A 198 18.94 -13.41 -38.33
C PHE A 198 18.07 -12.36 -37.63
N GLU A 199 17.65 -12.64 -36.40
CA GLU A 199 17.01 -11.65 -35.53
C GLU A 199 18.07 -10.71 -34.92
N LEU A 200 17.66 -9.50 -34.53
CA LEU A 200 18.56 -8.44 -34.03
C LEU A 200 19.44 -8.88 -32.84
N PHE A 201 18.95 -9.81 -32.02
CA PHE A 201 19.64 -10.29 -30.81
C PHE A 201 20.59 -11.46 -31.07
N ASP A 202 20.59 -12.02 -32.29
CA ASP A 202 21.37 -13.21 -32.66
C ASP A 202 22.69 -12.88 -33.39
N VAL A 203 23.04 -11.60 -33.51
CA VAL A 203 24.22 -11.10 -34.21
C VAL A 203 25.18 -10.36 -33.28
N ASP A 204 26.49 -10.45 -33.56
CA ASP A 204 27.54 -9.80 -32.77
C ASP A 204 27.55 -8.29 -32.98
N GLN A 205 27.24 -7.84 -34.20
CA GLN A 205 27.12 -6.43 -34.55
C GLN A 205 25.80 -6.18 -35.28
N PRO A 206 24.91 -5.33 -34.74
CA PRO A 206 23.65 -5.01 -35.41
C PRO A 206 23.90 -4.10 -36.63
N PRO A 207 22.99 -4.11 -37.61
CA PRO A 207 23.04 -3.15 -38.72
C PRO A 207 22.98 -1.71 -38.22
N GLN A 208 23.72 -0.80 -38.87
CA GLN A 208 23.75 0.61 -38.49
C GLN A 208 23.39 1.51 -39.68
N PHE A 209 22.52 2.49 -39.46
CA PHE A 209 22.24 3.50 -40.47
C PHE A 209 23.50 4.34 -40.73
N PRO A 210 23.80 4.76 -41.98
CA PRO A 210 24.96 5.59 -42.28
C PRO A 210 24.90 6.91 -41.49
N GLY A 211 25.92 7.16 -40.66
CA GLY A 211 25.94 8.30 -39.73
C GLY A 211 25.24 8.05 -38.39
N GLY A 212 24.86 6.79 -38.11
CA GLY A 212 24.30 6.34 -36.86
C GLY A 212 22.86 6.80 -36.60
N GLN A 213 22.41 6.63 -35.36
CA GLN A 213 21.03 6.91 -34.96
C GLN A 213 20.62 8.38 -35.10
N ALA A 214 21.57 9.31 -34.96
CA ALA A 214 21.31 10.75 -35.14
C ALA A 214 20.96 11.08 -36.59
N ALA A 215 21.71 10.52 -37.56
CA ALA A 215 21.43 10.67 -38.98
C ALA A 215 20.11 10.00 -39.37
N LEU A 216 19.81 8.82 -38.82
CA LEU A 216 18.51 8.15 -39.02
C LEU A 216 17.36 9.06 -38.57
N LYS A 217 17.45 9.64 -37.37
CA LYS A 217 16.43 10.54 -36.86
C LYS A 217 16.26 11.78 -37.76
N GLN A 218 17.35 12.35 -38.24
CA GLN A 218 17.32 13.51 -39.15
C GLN A 218 16.69 13.15 -40.50
N PHE A 219 17.04 11.99 -41.06
CA PHE A 219 16.46 11.47 -42.29
C PHE A 219 14.93 11.37 -42.19
N PHE A 220 14.42 10.82 -41.09
CA PHE A 220 12.98 10.79 -40.85
C PHE A 220 12.36 12.18 -40.76
N LEU A 221 12.99 13.13 -40.07
CA LEU A 221 12.47 14.50 -39.96
C LEU A 221 12.38 15.22 -41.31
N GLU A 222 13.26 14.91 -42.26
CA GLU A 222 13.30 15.54 -43.58
C GLU A 222 12.44 14.83 -44.62
N ASN A 223 12.32 13.50 -44.53
CA ASN A 223 11.67 12.68 -45.55
C ASN A 223 10.25 12.26 -45.18
N ILE A 224 9.84 12.34 -43.91
CA ILE A 224 8.48 11.99 -43.49
C ILE A 224 7.49 13.10 -43.88
N LYS A 225 6.48 12.72 -44.65
CA LYS A 225 5.38 13.57 -45.07
C LYS A 225 4.14 13.19 -44.28
N PHE A 226 3.74 14.07 -43.38
CA PHE A 226 2.52 13.86 -42.60
C PHE A 226 1.29 13.84 -43.53
N PRO A 227 0.50 12.74 -43.60
CA PRO A 227 -0.64 12.63 -44.51
C PRO A 227 -1.68 13.74 -44.28
N GLU A 228 -2.21 14.31 -45.36
CA GLU A 228 -3.19 15.42 -45.28
C GLU A 228 -4.47 15.03 -44.52
N ALA A 229 -4.94 13.79 -44.71
CA ALA A 229 -6.09 13.25 -43.99
C ALA A 229 -5.90 13.28 -42.46
N ALA A 230 -4.71 12.98 -41.97
CA ALA A 230 -4.38 13.04 -40.55
C ALA A 230 -4.21 14.48 -40.04
N ARG A 231 -3.82 15.44 -40.90
CA ARG A 231 -3.67 16.85 -40.50
C ARG A 231 -5.00 17.49 -40.15
N ALA A 232 -6.04 17.18 -40.93
CA ALA A 232 -7.39 17.71 -40.71
C ALA A 232 -7.98 17.28 -39.36
N GLU A 233 -7.62 16.09 -38.89
CA GLU A 233 -8.14 15.48 -37.65
C GLU A 233 -7.20 15.67 -36.45
N VAL A 234 -6.02 16.28 -36.63
CA VAL A 234 -4.97 16.38 -35.60
C VAL A 234 -4.64 14.99 -35.00
N ALA A 235 -4.65 13.97 -35.84
CA ALA A 235 -4.48 12.59 -35.40
C ALA A 235 -3.00 12.29 -35.15
N GLU A 236 -2.67 11.76 -33.97
CA GLU A 236 -1.36 11.19 -33.67
C GLU A 236 -1.40 9.67 -33.85
N GLY A 237 -0.27 9.06 -34.22
CA GLY A 237 -0.20 7.61 -34.45
C GLY A 237 1.19 7.04 -34.23
N LEU A 238 1.24 5.77 -33.85
CA LEU A 238 2.47 4.98 -33.80
C LEU A 238 2.35 3.85 -34.83
N VAL A 239 3.26 3.81 -35.79
CA VAL A 239 3.35 2.74 -36.78
C VAL A 239 4.64 1.99 -36.56
N THR A 240 4.55 0.66 -36.46
CA THR A 240 5.73 -0.19 -36.34
C THR A 240 6.00 -0.83 -37.69
N VAL A 241 7.20 -0.64 -38.23
CA VAL A 241 7.62 -1.21 -39.52
C VAL A 241 8.73 -2.23 -39.29
N THR A 242 8.59 -3.40 -39.89
CA THR A 242 9.60 -4.46 -39.94
C THR A 242 10.23 -4.50 -41.33
N PHE A 243 11.55 -4.61 -41.40
CA PHE A 243 12.28 -4.74 -42.67
C PHE A 243 13.54 -5.58 -42.46
N VAL A 244 14.12 -6.09 -43.53
CA VAL A 244 15.37 -6.86 -43.52
C VAL A 244 16.49 -6.05 -44.15
N VAL A 245 17.56 -5.84 -43.40
CA VAL A 245 18.81 -5.29 -43.96
C VAL A 245 19.63 -6.47 -44.47
N ASP A 246 19.92 -6.51 -45.77
CA ASP A 246 20.71 -7.60 -46.37
C ASP A 246 22.22 -7.49 -46.07
N GLU A 247 22.99 -8.47 -46.55
CA GLU A 247 24.45 -8.50 -46.41
C GLU A 247 25.18 -7.33 -47.13
N ASN A 248 24.52 -6.65 -48.07
CA ASN A 248 25.01 -5.47 -48.78
C ASN A 248 24.54 -4.15 -48.14
N GLY A 249 23.74 -4.22 -47.08
CA GLY A 249 23.15 -3.07 -46.42
C GLY A 249 21.84 -2.56 -47.05
N ALA A 250 21.32 -3.19 -48.10
CA ALA A 250 20.06 -2.78 -48.71
C ALA A 250 18.87 -3.17 -47.82
N VAL A 251 17.90 -2.27 -47.72
CA VAL A 251 16.62 -2.52 -47.04
C VAL A 251 15.71 -3.30 -47.99
N THR A 252 15.26 -4.46 -47.57
CA THR A 252 14.39 -5.37 -48.32
C THR A 252 13.26 -5.88 -47.41
N GLN A 253 12.20 -6.47 -47.99
CA GLN A 253 11.09 -7.07 -47.23
C GLN A 253 10.45 -6.10 -46.20
N VAL A 254 10.10 -4.89 -46.64
CA VAL A 254 9.48 -3.88 -45.79
C VAL A 254 7.99 -4.20 -45.60
N GLU A 255 7.60 -4.42 -44.35
CA GLU A 255 6.23 -4.73 -43.93
C GLU A 255 5.86 -3.86 -42.73
N SER A 256 4.64 -3.31 -42.71
CA SER A 256 4.13 -2.63 -41.52
C SER A 256 3.27 -3.58 -40.69
N LEU A 257 3.38 -3.49 -39.36
CA LEU A 257 2.43 -4.17 -38.48
C LEU A 257 1.06 -3.47 -38.60
N LYS A 258 0.01 -4.28 -38.61
CA LYS A 258 -1.38 -3.85 -38.74
C LYS A 258 -1.67 -2.71 -37.75
N SER A 259 -2.02 -1.54 -38.28
CA SER A 259 -2.42 -0.33 -37.54
C SER A 259 -3.83 0.10 -37.97
N ASP A 260 -4.52 0.85 -37.11
CA ASP A 260 -5.89 1.33 -37.35
C ASP A 260 -5.96 2.39 -38.47
N ARG A 261 -4.81 2.90 -38.93
CA ARG A 261 -4.70 3.94 -39.95
C ARG A 261 -3.78 3.52 -41.09
N GLN A 262 -4.37 3.30 -42.27
CA GLN A 262 -3.64 2.90 -43.47
C GLN A 262 -2.77 4.03 -44.03
N ASP A 263 -3.20 5.28 -43.91
CA ASP A 263 -2.46 6.45 -44.42
C ASP A 263 -1.11 6.66 -43.71
N PHE A 264 -1.00 6.31 -42.42
CA PHE A 264 0.28 6.29 -41.73
C PHE A 264 1.15 5.08 -42.10
N GLN A 265 0.55 3.94 -42.45
CA GLN A 265 1.29 2.76 -42.90
C GLN A 265 1.96 3.01 -44.25
N ASP A 266 1.20 3.52 -45.21
CA ASP A 266 1.69 3.79 -46.57
C ASP A 266 2.89 4.76 -46.54
N GLU A 267 2.79 5.81 -45.73
CA GLU A 267 3.89 6.76 -45.56
C GLU A 267 5.10 6.15 -44.84
N ALA A 268 4.87 5.36 -43.80
CA ALA A 268 5.96 4.70 -43.07
C ALA A 268 6.72 3.72 -43.95
N ILE A 269 6.02 2.92 -44.78
CA ILE A 269 6.62 1.99 -45.73
C ILE A 269 7.45 2.76 -46.76
N ARG A 270 6.89 3.80 -47.38
CA ARG A 270 7.58 4.63 -48.38
C ARG A 270 8.88 5.22 -47.85
N VAL A 271 8.89 5.72 -46.62
CA VAL A 271 10.10 6.31 -46.01
C VAL A 271 11.16 5.24 -45.74
N VAL A 272 10.76 4.07 -45.26
CA VAL A 272 11.69 2.95 -45.00
C VAL A 272 12.28 2.39 -46.30
N GLU A 273 11.49 2.25 -47.37
CA GLU A 273 11.99 1.85 -48.69
C GLU A 273 12.94 2.88 -49.32
N SER A 274 12.79 4.16 -48.96
CA SER A 274 13.65 5.24 -49.46
C SER A 274 14.98 5.39 -48.71
N MET A 275 15.26 4.53 -47.73
CA MET A 275 16.48 4.63 -46.94
C MET A 275 17.73 4.31 -47.78
N PRO A 276 18.87 4.99 -47.51
CA PRO A 276 20.17 4.60 -48.07
C PRO A 276 20.60 3.24 -47.54
N ASN A 277 21.62 2.65 -48.20
CA ASN A 277 22.23 1.41 -47.72
C ASN A 277 22.81 1.59 -46.31
N TRP A 278 22.46 0.65 -45.44
CA TRP A 278 22.93 0.52 -44.07
C TRP A 278 24.30 -0.16 -44.03
N GLU A 279 25.00 -0.02 -42.92
CA GLU A 279 26.09 -0.93 -42.58
C GLU A 279 25.47 -2.28 -42.19
N PRO A 280 25.82 -3.39 -42.87
CA PRO A 280 25.19 -4.69 -42.63
C PRO A 280 25.55 -5.25 -41.26
N GLY A 281 24.64 -6.05 -40.69
CA GLY A 281 24.90 -6.78 -39.45
C GLY A 281 25.99 -7.83 -39.63
N ARG A 282 26.73 -8.15 -38.56
CA ARG A 282 27.77 -9.17 -38.58
C ARG A 282 27.54 -10.24 -37.53
N LYS A 283 27.76 -11.50 -37.95
CA LYS A 283 27.79 -12.68 -37.07
C LYS A 283 29.03 -13.50 -37.41
N ASP A 284 29.82 -13.85 -36.40
CA ASP A 284 31.11 -14.54 -36.57
C ASP A 284 32.03 -13.84 -37.58
N GLY A 285 31.97 -12.51 -37.64
CA GLY A 285 32.75 -11.66 -38.55
C GLY A 285 32.23 -11.57 -39.99
N LYS A 286 31.22 -12.35 -40.38
CA LYS A 286 30.60 -12.34 -41.72
C LYS A 286 29.38 -11.42 -41.76
N ALA A 287 29.18 -10.72 -42.87
CA ALA A 287 27.96 -9.95 -43.10
C ALA A 287 26.77 -10.91 -43.24
N VAL A 288 25.66 -10.59 -42.59
CA VAL A 288 24.44 -11.41 -42.60
C VAL A 288 23.21 -10.53 -42.71
N SER A 289 22.15 -11.08 -43.30
CA SER A 289 20.86 -10.39 -43.36
C SER A 289 20.21 -10.38 -41.99
N VAL A 290 19.73 -9.21 -41.54
CA VAL A 290 19.15 -9.04 -40.20
C VAL A 290 17.78 -8.39 -40.29
N LYS A 291 16.80 -8.98 -39.61
CA LYS A 291 15.47 -8.41 -39.46
C LYS A 291 15.49 -7.30 -38.41
N PHE A 292 14.98 -6.13 -38.78
CA PHE A 292 14.93 -4.92 -37.97
C PHE A 292 13.48 -4.46 -37.78
N THR A 293 13.15 -3.98 -36.58
CA THR A 293 11.82 -3.45 -36.25
C THR A 293 11.95 -2.01 -35.76
N LEU A 294 11.30 -1.07 -36.43
CA LEU A 294 11.39 0.36 -36.14
C LEU A 294 10.01 0.96 -35.83
N PRO A 295 9.80 1.52 -34.61
CA PRO A 295 8.60 2.28 -34.28
C PRO A 295 8.72 3.74 -34.76
N ILE A 296 7.82 4.17 -35.64
CA ILE A 296 7.73 5.52 -36.19
C ILE A 296 6.52 6.22 -35.56
N LYS A 297 6.77 7.31 -34.83
CA LYS A 297 5.72 8.12 -34.19
C LYS A 297 5.37 9.33 -35.06
N PHE A 298 4.14 9.39 -35.53
CA PHE A 298 3.55 10.54 -36.20
C PHE A 298 2.96 11.48 -35.16
N LYS A 299 3.50 12.70 -35.08
CA LYS A 299 2.99 13.78 -34.22
C LYS A 299 2.94 15.07 -35.02
N LEU A 300 1.80 15.76 -34.98
CA LEU A 300 1.67 17.08 -35.57
C LEU A 300 2.49 18.10 -34.74
N ARG A 301 3.36 18.86 -35.41
CA ARG A 301 4.17 19.92 -34.80
C ARG A 301 3.38 21.22 -34.72
#